data_AF-A0A1Y2BAI6-F1
#
_entry.id   AF-A0A1Y2BAI6-F1
#
_cell.length_a   1.000
_cell.length_b   1.000
_cell.length_c   1.000
_cell.angle_alpha   90.00
_cell.angle_beta   90.00
_cell.angle_gamma   90.00
#
_symmetry.space_group_name_H-M   'P 1'
#
loop_
_entity.id
_entity.type
_entity.pdbx_description
1 polymer ?
#
loop_
_entity_poly.entity_id
_entity_poly.type
_entity_poly.pdbx_seq_one_letter_code
_entity_poly.pdbx_strand_id
1 'polypeptide(L)'
;VQSEDIVLPDIASEYSNSDDESNASPDFKRPAWAESPALRAALEAQATRNPDDLFGEIKPVSMEELFKVRQGKFRARTSSANWGGGDRLTRMEEVDYARRMGFNKGEGSGTAQ
;
A
#
# COMPACT_ATOMS: atom_id res chain seq x y z
N VAL A 1 27.16 25.63 -5.41
CA VAL A 1 26.51 24.49 -6.08
C VAL A 1 25.16 24.97 -6.55
N GLN A 2 25.00 25.14 -7.86
CA GLN A 2 23.77 25.70 -8.43
C GLN A 2 22.66 24.66 -8.26
N SER A 3 21.56 25.06 -7.62
CA SER A 3 20.33 24.30 -7.57
C SER A 3 19.78 24.24 -8.99
N GLU A 4 20.16 23.20 -9.72
CA GLU A 4 19.62 22.94 -11.05
C GLU A 4 18.10 22.76 -10.88
N ASP A 5 17.32 23.64 -11.52
CA ASP A 5 15.87 23.58 -11.57
C ASP A 5 15.46 22.26 -12.26
N ILE A 6 15.20 21.23 -11.46
CA ILE A 6 14.68 19.96 -11.94
C ILE A 6 13.22 20.20 -12.34
N VAL A 7 13.02 20.59 -13.59
CA VAL A 7 11.69 20.62 -14.21
C VAL A 7 11.27 19.17 -14.42
N LEU A 8 10.56 18.62 -13.43
CA LEU A 8 9.86 17.37 -13.61
C LEU A 8 8.79 17.57 -14.68
N PRO A 9 8.62 16.63 -15.63
CA PRO A 9 7.47 16.67 -16.52
C PRO A 9 6.19 16.66 -15.68
N ASP A 10 5.17 17.36 -16.16
CA ASP A 10 3.84 17.26 -15.57
C ASP A 10 3.47 15.78 -15.48
N ILE A 11 3.03 15.37 -14.29
CA ILE A 11 2.52 14.02 -14.08
C ILE A 11 1.37 13.89 -15.06
N ALA A 12 1.37 12.83 -15.87
CA ALA A 12 0.21 12.45 -16.66
C ALA A 12 -0.90 12.02 -15.68
N SER A 13 -1.52 12.99 -15.03
CA SER A 13 -2.67 12.76 -14.18
C SER A 13 -3.86 12.59 -15.10
N GLU A 14 -4.20 11.34 -15.38
CA GLU A 14 -5.50 10.97 -15.96
C GLU A 14 -6.69 11.58 -15.17
N TYR A 15 -6.43 12.02 -13.95
CA TYR A 15 -7.40 12.60 -13.03
C TYR A 15 -7.53 14.14 -13.07
N SER A 16 -6.81 14.85 -13.94
CA SER A 16 -6.90 16.33 -14.05
C SER A 16 -7.77 16.79 -15.23
N ASN A 17 -8.90 16.13 -15.47
CA ASN A 17 -10.00 16.75 -16.20
C ASN A 17 -11.29 16.52 -15.43
N SER A 18 -11.64 17.50 -14.60
CA SER A 18 -12.80 17.56 -13.70
C SER A 18 -14.14 17.70 -14.46
N ASP A 19 -14.25 17.16 -15.67
CA ASP A 19 -15.48 17.17 -16.47
C ASP A 19 -15.78 15.82 -17.14
N ASP A 20 -15.05 14.76 -16.80
CA ASP A 20 -15.23 13.47 -17.47
C ASP A 20 -15.20 12.29 -16.50
N GLU A 21 -16.34 12.09 -15.82
CA GLU A 21 -16.82 10.81 -15.27
C GLU A 21 -17.02 9.73 -16.37
N SER A 22 -16.22 9.76 -17.45
CA SER A 22 -16.22 8.78 -18.54
C SER A 22 -14.82 8.30 -18.97
N ASN A 23 -13.74 8.61 -18.23
CA ASN A 23 -12.44 7.93 -18.36
C ASN A 23 -12.44 6.48 -17.81
N ALA A 24 -13.56 5.76 -17.91
CA ALA A 24 -13.46 4.33 -18.08
C ALA A 24 -12.99 4.12 -19.52
N SER A 25 -11.86 3.43 -19.74
CA SER A 25 -11.53 2.95 -21.09
C SER A 25 -12.81 2.41 -21.72
N PRO A 26 -13.16 2.75 -22.97
CA PRO A 26 -14.49 2.46 -23.53
C PRO A 26 -14.86 0.97 -23.52
N ASP A 27 -13.87 0.09 -23.33
CA ASP A 27 -14.02 -1.36 -23.24
C ASP A 27 -13.93 -1.95 -21.82
N PHE A 28 -13.66 -1.16 -20.79
CA PHE A 28 -13.54 -1.67 -19.42
C PHE A 28 -14.92 -1.91 -18.81
N LYS A 29 -15.41 -3.14 -18.99
CA LYS A 29 -16.62 -3.62 -18.31
C LYS A 29 -16.25 -4.06 -16.89
N ARG A 30 -16.77 -3.34 -15.89
CA ARG A 30 -16.59 -3.70 -14.49
C ARG A 30 -17.18 -5.09 -14.24
N PRO A 31 -16.44 -5.99 -13.56
CA PRO A 31 -16.97 -7.29 -13.22
C PRO A 31 -18.03 -7.15 -12.12
N ALA A 32 -19.01 -8.06 -12.08
CA ALA A 32 -20.14 -7.98 -11.14
C ALA A 32 -19.73 -7.94 -9.66
N TRP A 33 -18.59 -8.54 -9.29
CA TRP A 33 -18.06 -8.48 -7.91
C TRP A 33 -17.58 -7.08 -7.51
N ALA A 34 -17.26 -6.22 -8.48
CA ALA A 34 -16.81 -4.85 -8.28
C ALA A 34 -17.99 -3.84 -8.33
N GLU A 35 -19.22 -4.33 -8.40
CA GLU A 35 -20.45 -3.52 -8.40
C GLU A 35 -21.36 -3.86 -7.21
N SER A 36 -22.17 -2.89 -6.78
CA SER A 36 -23.20 -3.14 -5.77
C SER A 36 -24.34 -3.98 -6.37
N PRO A 37 -24.91 -4.96 -5.66
CA PRO A 37 -24.77 -5.23 -4.22
C PRO A 37 -23.64 -6.21 -3.83
N ALA A 38 -23.02 -6.89 -4.80
CA ALA A 38 -22.02 -7.92 -4.53
C ALA A 38 -20.77 -7.37 -3.85
N LEU A 39 -20.29 -6.20 -4.29
CA LEU A 39 -19.16 -5.50 -3.68
C LEU A 39 -19.41 -5.21 -2.19
N ARG A 40 -20.60 -4.73 -1.84
CA ARG A 40 -20.95 -4.40 -0.45
C ARG A 40 -20.91 -5.64 0.44
N ALA A 41 -21.51 -6.75 -0.02
CA ALA A 41 -21.47 -8.02 0.70
C ALA A 41 -20.04 -8.54 0.87
N ALA A 42 -19.19 -8.40 -0.15
CA ALA A 42 -17.78 -8.77 -0.07
C ALA A 42 -17.00 -7.91 0.94
N LEU A 43 -17.22 -6.59 0.95
CA LEU A 43 -16.58 -5.67 1.89
C LEU A 43 -17.01 -5.95 3.35
N GLU A 44 -18.30 -6.21 3.58
CA GLU A 44 -18.81 -6.60 4.89
C GLU A 44 -18.14 -7.90 5.41
N ALA A 45 -17.95 -8.89 4.53
CA ALA A 45 -17.26 -10.12 4.87
C ALA A 45 -15.73 -9.92 5.10
N GLN A 46 -15.12 -8.97 4.39
CA GLN A 46 -13.68 -8.67 4.50
C GLN A 46 -13.33 -7.81 5.73
N ALA A 47 -14.28 -7.04 6.27
CA ALA A 47 -14.03 -6.02 7.29
C ALA A 47 -13.33 -6.51 8.57
N THR A 48 -13.53 -7.78 8.95
CA THR A 48 -12.98 -8.38 10.18
C THR A 48 -11.78 -9.30 9.93
N ARG A 49 -11.34 -9.43 8.67
CA ARG A 49 -10.27 -10.34 8.30
C ARG A 49 -8.92 -9.66 8.48
N ASN A 50 -8.01 -10.29 9.21
CA ASN A 50 -6.66 -9.78 9.39
C ASN A 50 -5.88 -9.81 8.07
N PRO A 51 -5.40 -8.67 7.54
CA PRO A 51 -4.56 -8.68 6.34
C PRO A 51 -3.19 -9.35 6.57
N ASP A 52 -2.65 -9.30 7.79
CA ASP A 52 -1.34 -9.89 8.09
C ASP A 52 -1.34 -11.41 7.95
N ASP A 53 -2.48 -12.07 8.19
CA ASP A 53 -2.64 -13.51 8.01
C ASP A 53 -2.59 -13.93 6.53
N LEU A 54 -2.86 -13.00 5.60
CA LEU A 54 -2.89 -13.25 4.16
C LEU A 54 -1.60 -12.79 3.46
N PHE A 55 -1.11 -11.60 3.82
CA PHE A 55 0.00 -10.94 3.12
C PHE A 55 1.31 -10.97 3.92
N GLY A 56 1.23 -11.22 5.23
CA GLY A 56 2.36 -11.12 6.14
C GLY A 56 2.82 -9.67 6.38
N GLU A 57 3.92 -9.53 7.12
CA GLU A 57 4.51 -8.24 7.44
C GLU A 57 5.04 -7.52 6.18
N ILE A 58 4.80 -6.22 6.10
CA ILE A 58 5.32 -5.38 5.03
C ILE A 58 6.84 -5.23 5.20
N LYS A 59 7.58 -5.93 4.33
CA LYS A 59 9.04 -5.87 4.31
C LYS A 59 9.53 -4.52 3.75
N PRO A 60 10.69 -4.02 4.22
CA PRO A 60 11.30 -2.84 3.65
C PRO A 60 11.60 -3.06 2.15
N VAL A 61 11.29 -2.04 1.35
CA VAL A 61 11.49 -2.09 -0.10
C VAL A 61 12.98 -2.05 -0.43
N SER A 62 13.48 -3.08 -1.12
CA SER A 62 14.82 -3.10 -1.69
C SER A 62 14.80 -2.51 -3.11
N MET A 63 15.32 -1.30 -3.26
CA MET A 63 15.42 -0.63 -4.56
C MET A 63 16.38 -1.37 -5.51
N GLU A 64 17.35 -2.08 -4.96
CA GLU A 64 18.31 -2.89 -5.72
C GLU A 64 17.62 -4.06 -6.43
N GLU A 65 16.72 -4.72 -5.70
CA GLU A 65 15.97 -5.88 -6.18
C GLU A 65 14.96 -5.48 -7.26
N LEU A 66 14.26 -4.36 -7.06
CA LEU A 66 13.25 -3.85 -8.00
C LEU A 66 13.85 -3.42 -9.33
N PHE A 67 14.94 -2.65 -9.30
CA PHE A 67 15.49 -2.01 -10.50
C PHE A 67 16.72 -2.72 -11.06
N LYS A 68 17.26 -3.74 -10.38
CA LYS A 68 18.45 -4.51 -10.80
C LYS A 68 19.65 -3.62 -11.19
N VAL A 69 19.76 -2.44 -10.57
CA VAL A 69 20.81 -1.44 -10.84
C VAL A 69 21.78 -1.33 -9.67
N ARG A 70 23.02 -0.96 -9.98
CA ARG A 70 24.10 -0.82 -8.98
C ARG A 70 23.85 0.36 -8.02
N GLN A 71 24.28 0.16 -6.77
CA GLN A 71 24.19 1.05 -5.60
C GLN A 71 24.48 2.55 -5.80
N GLY A 72 25.21 2.94 -6.85
CA GLY A 72 25.67 4.31 -7.04
C GLY A 72 24.70 5.25 -7.76
N LYS A 73 23.57 4.75 -8.28
CA LYS A 73 22.59 5.56 -9.05
C LYS A 73 21.42 6.06 -8.21
N PHE A 74 21.26 5.52 -7.00
CA PHE A 74 20.27 6.00 -6.04
C PHE A 74 20.89 7.10 -5.20
N ARG A 75 20.25 8.28 -5.19
CA ARG A 75 20.66 9.37 -4.31
C ARG A 75 20.49 8.92 -2.86
N ALA A 76 21.48 9.24 -2.01
CA ALA A 76 21.39 9.00 -0.58
C ALA A 76 20.11 9.68 -0.05
N ARG A 77 19.27 8.88 0.63
CA ARG A 77 17.93 9.31 1.03
C ARG A 77 18.05 10.49 2.02
N THR A 78 17.34 11.57 1.71
CA THR A 78 17.21 12.75 2.58
C THR A 78 16.18 12.47 3.70
N SER A 79 15.99 13.43 4.61
CA SER A 79 15.22 13.32 5.87
C SER A 79 13.84 12.64 5.79
N SER A 80 13.17 12.63 4.63
CA SER A 80 11.87 11.94 4.41
C SER A 80 11.92 10.41 4.49
N ALA A 81 13.12 9.85 4.48
CA ALA A 81 13.35 8.41 4.63
C ALA A 81 13.62 7.96 6.06
N ASN A 82 13.83 8.89 6.99
CA ASN A 82 14.19 8.57 8.36
C ASN A 82 12.94 8.43 9.25
N TRP A 83 12.22 7.32 9.08
CA TRP A 83 11.14 6.89 9.99
C TRP A 83 11.67 5.99 11.12
N GLY A 84 12.99 5.94 11.31
CA GLY A 84 13.64 5.11 12.34
C GLY A 84 13.59 5.69 13.75
N GLY A 85 13.05 6.91 13.93
CA GLY A 85 12.88 7.57 15.22
C GLY A 85 11.82 6.93 16.12
N GLY A 86 11.47 7.59 17.22
CA GLY A 86 10.50 7.10 18.22
C GLY A 86 9.04 6.98 17.75
N ASP A 87 8.78 7.22 16.47
CA ASP A 87 7.46 7.14 15.81
C ASP A 87 7.22 5.76 15.15
N ARG A 88 7.95 4.73 15.61
CA ARG A 88 7.72 3.36 15.16
C ARG A 88 6.54 2.79 15.94
N LEU A 89 5.66 2.11 15.22
CA LEU A 89 4.56 1.38 15.84
C LEU A 89 5.13 0.36 16.84
N THR A 90 4.64 0.44 18.06
CA THR A 90 4.98 -0.51 19.11
C THR A 90 4.10 -1.75 19.01
N ARG A 91 4.60 -2.86 19.52
CA ARG A 91 3.82 -4.12 19.59
C ARG A 91 2.51 -3.96 20.35
N MET A 92 2.45 -3.04 21.32
CA MET A 92 1.24 -2.77 22.07
C MET A 92 0.19 -2.09 21.19
N GLU A 93 0.60 -1.09 20.40
CA GLU A 93 -0.29 -0.40 19.45
C GLU A 93 -0.79 -1.33 18.35
N GLU A 94 0.04 -2.27 17.87
CA GLU A 94 -0.39 -3.32 16.93
C GLU A 94 -1.48 -4.23 17.51
N VAL A 95 -1.32 -4.66 18.77
CA VAL A 95 -2.29 -5.53 19.44
C VAL A 95 -3.59 -4.77 19.72
N ASP A 96 -3.51 -3.52 20.16
CA ASP A 96 -4.68 -2.67 20.41
C ASP A 96 -5.42 -2.36 19.09
N TYR A 97 -4.67 -2.14 18.00
CA TYR A 97 -5.21 -2.04 16.65
C TYR A 97 -5.94 -3.32 16.22
N ALA A 98 -5.31 -4.48 16.34
CA ALA A 98 -5.95 -5.73 15.95
C ALA A 98 -7.24 -5.99 16.74
N ARG A 99 -7.24 -5.67 18.05
CA ARG A 99 -8.42 -5.77 18.91
C ARG A 99 -9.53 -4.84 18.44
N ARG A 100 -9.23 -3.57 18.12
CA ARG A 100 -10.24 -2.59 17.67
C ARG A 100 -10.88 -2.98 16.34
N MET A 101 -10.10 -3.63 15.47
CA MET A 101 -10.56 -4.08 14.15
C MET A 101 -11.30 -5.42 14.20
N GLY A 102 -11.34 -6.10 15.36
CA GLY A 102 -11.96 -7.41 15.51
C GLY A 102 -11.24 -8.50 14.70
N PHE A 103 -9.93 -8.32 14.46
CA PHE A 103 -9.11 -9.29 13.75
C PHE A 103 -8.98 -10.55 14.59
N ASN A 104 -9.72 -11.59 14.21
CA ASN A 104 -9.58 -12.91 14.82
C ASN A 104 -8.22 -13.46 14.40
N LYS A 105 -7.35 -13.75 15.38
CA LYS A 105 -6.10 -14.46 15.13
C LYS A 105 -6.46 -15.80 14.50
N GLY A 106 -6.21 -15.98 13.21
CA GLY A 106 -6.42 -17.26 12.56
C GLY A 106 -5.68 -18.34 13.34
N GLU A 107 -6.40 -19.38 13.77
CA GLU A 107 -5.80 -20.61 14.28
C GLU A 107 -4.98 -21.23 13.13
N GLY A 108 -3.70 -20.87 13.03
CA GLY A 108 -2.88 -21.27 11.88
C GLY A 108 -1.37 -21.12 12.03
N SER A 109 -0.84 -20.51 13.11
CA SER A 109 0.60 -20.57 13.40
C SER A 109 0.95 -21.85 14.16
N GLY A 110 0.79 -22.98 13.46
CA GLY A 110 1.44 -24.23 13.83
C GLY A 110 2.95 -24.05 13.82
N THR A 111 3.54 -24.36 14.98
CA THR A 111 4.96 -24.63 15.22
C THR A 111 5.69 -25.24 14.02
N ALA A 112 6.80 -24.62 13.60
CA ALA A 112 7.88 -25.31 12.92
C ALA A 112 9.08 -25.32 13.88
N GLN A 113 9.44 -26.54 14.32
CA GLN A 113 10.71 -26.88 14.94
C GLN A 113 11.86 -26.75 13.93
#